data_AF-A0A9N9S8G3-F1
#
_entry.id   AF-A0A9N9S8G3-F1
#
_cell.length_a   1.000
_cell.length_b   1.000
_cell.length_c   1.000
_cell.angle_alpha   90.00
_cell.angle_beta   90.00
_cell.angle_gamma   90.00
#
_symmetry.space_group_name_H-M   'P 1'
#
loop_
_entity.id
_entity.type
_entity.pdbx_description
1 polymer ?
#
loop_
_entity_poly.entity_id
_entity_poly.type
_entity_poly.pdbx_seq_one_letter_code
_entity_poly.pdbx_strand_id
1 'polypeptide(L)'
;MSSSNVVCYYHGSINVSLLNPHICTHIIYTSIGIDRDGNIKFPYADEIQVLSELNFLEKMRKINEKLKLLISIGDNCEDQQKAFNSMLSSQTSRKNFAKNILGFCRKCNFDGIDINCQFPQKQQSAAFTDLIKRLKELINGALSFDVSLPTEFDVFNFEETVDPQILSVTVNAHAFNAYDIKHISKKVKFINLMTFDMEMPSRELITVDHAVSIWLSHGANLGKLNIGVATYECNDSKTIRSKTNYAKFGGFGGVVIHAFDGDDSSAGFPLIRSAYEAIDEK
;
A
#
# COMPACT_ATOMS: atom_id res chain seq x y z
N MET A 1 -16.12 11.05 -14.59
CA MET A 1 -14.77 10.45 -14.62
C MET A 1 -14.37 10.20 -13.18
N SER A 2 -13.95 8.98 -12.82
CA SER A 2 -13.35 8.73 -11.50
C SER A 2 -12.05 9.53 -11.43
N SER A 3 -11.82 10.29 -10.36
CA SER A 3 -10.54 10.96 -10.12
C SER A 3 -9.43 9.91 -10.04
N SER A 4 -8.29 10.15 -10.70
CA SER A 4 -7.10 9.29 -10.62
C SER A 4 -6.48 9.33 -9.22
N ASN A 5 -5.82 8.24 -8.82
CA ASN A 5 -5.20 8.14 -7.51
C ASN A 5 -3.84 8.86 -7.47
N VAL A 6 -3.57 9.49 -6.34
CA VAL A 6 -2.22 9.84 -5.86
C VAL A 6 -2.08 9.13 -4.51
N VAL A 7 -1.41 7.98 -4.53
CA VAL A 7 -1.19 7.13 -3.34
C VAL A 7 0.19 7.42 -2.78
N CYS A 8 0.30 7.75 -1.50
CA CYS A 8 1.56 8.17 -0.89
C CYS A 8 1.94 7.25 0.27
N TYR A 9 3.14 6.68 0.24
CA TYR A 9 3.68 5.90 1.36
C TYR A 9 4.25 6.81 2.45
N TYR A 10 3.92 6.49 3.69
CA TYR A 10 4.46 7.13 4.89
C TYR A 10 5.04 6.08 5.83
N HIS A 11 6.34 6.20 6.12
CA HIS A 11 7.12 5.23 6.89
C HIS A 11 7.13 5.45 8.41
N GLY A 12 6.50 6.51 8.92
CA GLY A 12 6.67 6.92 10.33
C GLY A 12 8.00 7.61 10.63
N SER A 13 8.86 7.84 9.64
CA SER A 13 10.23 8.36 9.83
C SER A 13 10.33 9.89 9.88
N ILE A 14 9.28 10.61 9.48
CA ILE A 14 9.18 12.07 9.56
C ILE A 14 8.04 12.46 10.49
N ASN A 15 8.08 13.65 11.07
CA ASN A 15 7.00 14.09 11.96
C ASN A 15 5.66 14.15 11.22
N VAL A 16 4.72 13.30 11.65
CA VAL A 16 3.37 13.17 11.06
C VAL A 16 2.62 14.51 10.97
N SER A 17 2.90 15.47 11.86
CA SER A 17 2.25 16.79 11.85
C SER A 17 2.65 17.66 10.66
N LEU A 18 3.74 17.33 9.97
CA LEU A 18 4.17 18.03 8.76
C LEU A 18 3.36 17.62 7.53
N LEU A 19 2.73 16.44 7.53
CA LEU A 19 2.01 15.95 6.35
C LEU A 19 0.84 16.86 6.01
N ASN A 20 0.68 17.15 4.72
CA ASN A 20 -0.47 17.87 4.19
C ASN A 20 -1.50 16.86 3.64
N PRO A 21 -2.72 16.79 4.19
CA PRO A 21 -3.71 15.79 3.75
C PRO A 21 -4.32 16.10 2.38
N HIS A 22 -4.03 17.25 1.76
CA HIS A 22 -4.55 17.62 0.44
C HIS A 22 -3.65 17.26 -0.73
N ILE A 23 -2.39 16.83 -0.49
CA ILE A 23 -1.45 16.50 -1.58
C ILE A 23 -1.43 15.00 -1.91
N CYS A 24 -2.36 14.22 -1.33
CA CYS A 24 -2.55 12.80 -1.62
C CYS A 24 -4.04 12.48 -1.62
N THR A 25 -4.43 11.51 -2.43
CA THR A 25 -5.78 10.91 -2.36
C THR A 25 -5.84 9.79 -1.33
N HIS A 26 -4.73 9.06 -1.19
CA HIS A 26 -4.57 7.96 -0.25
C HIS A 26 -3.21 8.10 0.44
N ILE A 27 -3.18 7.93 1.76
CA ILE A 27 -1.94 7.75 2.53
C ILE A 27 -1.90 6.31 3.02
N ILE A 28 -0.78 5.63 2.76
CA ILE A 28 -0.52 4.28 3.23
C ILE A 28 0.52 4.35 4.34
N TYR A 29 0.15 4.00 5.57
CA TYR A 29 1.10 3.81 6.65
C TYR A 29 1.81 2.48 6.46
N THR A 30 3.14 2.49 6.43
CA THR A 30 3.97 1.29 6.32
C THR A 30 5.15 1.39 7.31
N SER A 31 5.69 0.30 7.84
CA SER A 31 5.29 -1.09 7.63
C SER A 31 4.82 -1.72 8.93
N ILE A 32 3.57 -2.17 8.94
CA ILE A 32 3.10 -3.06 9.99
C ILE A 32 3.62 -4.47 9.68
N GLY A 33 4.20 -5.10 10.70
CA GLY A 33 4.76 -6.44 10.58
C GLY A 33 3.79 -7.52 11.00
N ILE A 34 4.22 -8.75 10.82
CA ILE A 34 3.48 -9.94 11.25
C ILE A 34 4.42 -11.02 11.80
N ASP A 35 3.87 -11.94 12.59
CA ASP A 35 4.54 -13.20 12.92
C ASP A 35 4.09 -14.37 12.02
N ARG A 36 4.69 -15.54 12.24
CA ARG A 36 4.41 -16.78 11.46
C ARG A 36 2.95 -17.23 11.54
N ASP A 37 2.25 -16.87 12.62
CA ASP A 37 0.89 -17.31 12.90
C ASP A 37 -0.16 -16.30 12.43
N GLY A 38 0.29 -15.15 11.91
CA GLY A 38 -0.55 -14.09 11.39
C GLY A 38 -0.96 -13.06 12.44
N ASN A 39 -0.24 -12.93 13.56
CA ASN A 39 -0.49 -11.85 14.52
C ASN A 39 0.28 -10.59 14.13
N ILE A 40 -0.30 -9.42 14.43
CA ILE A 40 0.30 -8.11 14.14
C ILE A 40 1.55 -7.88 15.00
N LYS A 41 2.57 -7.28 14.40
CA LYS A 41 3.84 -6.90 15.01
C LYS A 41 4.27 -5.51 14.57
N PHE A 42 5.11 -4.86 15.37
CA PHE A 42 5.68 -3.55 15.09
C PHE A 42 7.20 -3.67 15.05
N PRO A 43 7.77 -4.00 13.88
CA PRO A 43 9.19 -4.34 13.77
C PRO A 43 10.14 -3.13 13.82
N TYR A 44 9.64 -1.91 13.56
CA TYR A 44 10.48 -0.72 13.39
C TYR A 44 10.32 0.34 14.47
N ALA A 45 9.29 0.24 15.31
CA ALA A 45 8.98 1.21 16.34
C ALA A 45 8.15 0.57 17.45
N ASP A 46 8.14 1.21 18.63
CA ASP A 46 7.29 0.80 19.74
C ASP A 46 5.81 0.92 19.36
N GLU A 47 5.00 0.01 19.88
CA GLU A 47 3.55 -0.07 19.62
C GLU A 47 2.84 1.27 19.90
N ILE A 48 3.14 1.90 21.04
CA ILE A 48 2.55 3.20 21.43
C ILE A 48 2.90 4.29 20.40
N GLN A 49 4.12 4.30 19.87
CA GLN A 49 4.52 5.28 18.87
C GLN A 49 3.71 5.07 17.59
N VAL A 50 3.62 3.83 17.10
CA VAL A 50 2.85 3.50 15.89
C VAL A 50 1.37 3.88 16.06
N LEU A 51 0.74 3.50 17.17
CA LEU A 51 -0.66 3.82 17.43
C LEU A 51 -0.90 5.33 17.54
N SER A 52 0.06 6.07 18.11
CA SER A 52 0.01 7.54 18.15
C SER A 52 0.04 8.15 16.74
N GLU A 53 0.91 7.66 15.87
CA GLU A 53 1.01 8.10 14.47
C GLU A 53 -0.26 7.78 13.69
N LEU A 54 -0.80 6.56 13.84
CA LEU A 54 -2.06 6.15 13.19
C LEU A 54 -3.24 7.01 13.67
N ASN A 55 -3.32 7.32 14.96
CA ASN A 55 -4.34 8.22 15.53
C ASN A 55 -4.20 9.65 14.99
N PHE A 56 -2.97 10.11 14.76
CA PHE A 56 -2.77 11.42 14.14
C PHE A 56 -3.22 11.45 12.68
N LEU A 57 -2.87 10.42 11.89
CA LEU A 57 -3.32 10.27 10.51
C LEU A 57 -4.85 10.23 10.41
N GLU A 58 -5.50 9.48 11.30
CA GLU A 58 -6.95 9.39 11.38
C GLU A 58 -7.59 10.78 11.52
N LYS A 59 -7.06 11.61 12.43
CA LYS A 59 -7.53 12.99 12.66
C LYS A 59 -7.34 13.91 11.46
N MET A 60 -6.41 13.61 10.54
CA MET A 60 -6.25 14.41 9.32
C MET A 60 -7.48 14.38 8.42
N ARG A 61 -8.36 13.39 8.56
CA ARG A 61 -9.65 13.37 7.85
C ARG A 61 -10.55 14.55 8.21
N LYS A 62 -10.41 15.14 9.40
CA LYS A 62 -11.13 16.36 9.78
C LYS A 62 -10.71 17.57 8.94
N ILE A 63 -9.54 17.51 8.30
CA ILE A 63 -9.01 18.53 7.40
C ILE A 63 -9.38 18.18 5.95
N ASN A 64 -9.28 16.91 5.56
CA ASN A 64 -9.69 16.42 4.24
C ASN A 64 -10.56 15.16 4.34
N GLU A 65 -11.88 15.32 4.30
CA GLU A 65 -12.83 14.21 4.40
C GLU A 65 -12.75 13.22 3.22
N LYS A 66 -12.12 13.62 2.10
CA LYS A 66 -11.91 12.76 0.93
C LYS A 66 -10.66 11.88 1.05
N LEU A 67 -9.76 12.19 2.00
CA LEU A 67 -8.52 11.44 2.19
C LEU A 67 -8.83 10.01 2.61
N LYS A 68 -8.15 9.06 1.96
CA LYS A 68 -8.22 7.64 2.30
C LYS A 68 -6.97 7.17 3.02
N LEU A 69 -7.14 6.41 4.09
CA LEU A 69 -6.06 5.90 4.92
C LEU A 69 -6.00 4.39 4.81
N LEU A 70 -4.83 3.84 4.50
CA LEU A 70 -4.60 2.40 4.42
C LEU A 70 -3.45 1.99 5.32
N ILE A 71 -3.52 0.76 5.83
CA ILE A 71 -2.45 0.11 6.58
C ILE A 71 -1.77 -0.89 5.66
N SER A 72 -0.45 -0.75 5.50
CA SER A 72 0.36 -1.69 4.72
C SER A 72 0.99 -2.76 5.62
N ILE A 73 0.89 -4.02 5.17
CA ILE A 73 1.57 -5.16 5.79
C ILE A 73 2.72 -5.63 4.91
N GLY A 74 3.89 -5.75 5.53
CA GLY A 74 5.12 -6.23 4.92
C GLY A 74 5.94 -5.14 4.24
N ASP A 75 7.14 -5.53 3.83
CA ASP A 75 8.12 -4.75 3.08
C ASP A 75 9.19 -5.68 2.49
N ASN A 76 10.31 -5.10 2.03
CA ASN A 76 11.44 -5.81 1.45
C ASN A 76 12.48 -6.27 2.51
N CYS A 77 12.25 -6.09 3.81
CA CYS A 77 13.17 -6.55 4.85
C CYS A 77 13.15 -8.07 4.96
N GLU A 78 14.33 -8.69 5.10
CA GLU A 78 14.47 -10.16 5.08
C GLU A 78 13.62 -10.85 6.17
N ASP A 79 13.58 -10.31 7.39
CA ASP A 79 12.84 -10.92 8.48
C ASP A 79 11.32 -10.78 8.29
N GLN A 80 10.85 -9.66 7.75
CA GLN A 80 9.44 -9.49 7.40
C GLN A 80 9.04 -10.42 6.25
N GLN A 81 9.89 -10.58 5.23
CA GLN A 81 9.66 -11.55 4.16
C GLN A 81 9.58 -12.99 4.68
N LYS A 82 10.48 -13.39 5.60
CA LYS A 82 10.44 -14.73 6.24
C LYS A 82 9.16 -14.94 7.02
N ALA A 83 8.74 -13.96 7.80
CA ALA A 83 7.49 -14.03 8.57
C ALA A 83 6.27 -14.13 7.64
N PHE A 84 6.23 -13.31 6.58
CA PHE A 84 5.16 -13.34 5.58
C PHE A 84 5.08 -14.68 4.85
N ASN A 85 6.22 -15.22 4.43
CA ASN A 85 6.30 -16.53 3.79
C ASN A 85 5.84 -17.66 4.72
N SER A 86 6.18 -17.57 6.01
CA SER A 86 5.72 -18.52 7.02
C SER A 86 4.20 -18.44 7.22
N MET A 87 3.65 -17.22 7.31
CA MET A 87 2.22 -16.99 7.40
C MET A 87 1.47 -17.48 6.14
N LEU A 88 2.05 -17.33 4.95
CA LEU A 88 1.46 -17.85 3.72
C LEU A 88 1.44 -19.38 3.66
N SER A 89 2.30 -20.09 4.39
CA SER A 89 2.51 -21.54 4.23
C SER A 89 1.30 -22.40 4.64
N SER A 90 0.46 -21.92 5.55
CA SER A 90 -0.69 -22.69 6.05
C SER A 90 -2.02 -21.95 5.89
N GLN A 91 -3.11 -22.70 5.71
CA GLN A 91 -4.44 -22.11 5.64
C GLN A 91 -4.85 -21.45 6.97
N THR A 92 -4.40 -21.99 8.10
CA THR A 92 -4.70 -21.47 9.44
C THR A 92 -4.06 -20.12 9.66
N SER A 93 -2.76 -19.98 9.41
CA SER A 93 -2.04 -18.70 9.54
C SER A 93 -2.58 -17.65 8.59
N ARG A 94 -2.93 -17.99 7.33
CA ARG A 94 -3.60 -17.05 6.41
C ARG A 94 -4.96 -16.57 6.91
N LYS A 95 -5.76 -17.45 7.52
CA LYS A 95 -7.04 -17.09 8.13
C LYS A 95 -6.85 -16.17 9.34
N ASN A 96 -5.91 -16.51 10.22
CA ASN A 96 -5.58 -15.70 11.39
C ASN A 96 -5.10 -14.30 10.98
N PHE A 97 -4.16 -14.24 10.05
CA PHE A 97 -3.69 -12.98 9.50
C PHE A 97 -4.83 -12.13 8.94
N ALA A 98 -5.63 -12.68 8.03
CA ALA A 98 -6.70 -11.92 7.38
C ALA A 98 -7.72 -11.35 8.39
N LYS A 99 -7.99 -12.08 9.48
CA LYS A 99 -8.81 -11.63 10.60
C LYS A 99 -8.12 -10.51 11.38
N ASN A 100 -6.91 -10.77 11.85
CA ASN A 100 -6.15 -9.86 12.70
C ASN A 100 -5.93 -8.50 12.03
N ILE A 101 -5.53 -8.48 10.74
CA ILE A 101 -5.31 -7.22 10.03
C ILE A 101 -6.60 -6.44 9.77
N LEU A 102 -7.71 -7.12 9.46
CA LEU A 102 -9.00 -6.42 9.29
C LEU A 102 -9.49 -5.81 10.60
N GLY A 103 -9.35 -6.54 11.71
CA GLY A 103 -9.70 -6.00 13.01
C GLY A 103 -8.78 -4.85 13.44
N PHE A 104 -7.48 -4.93 13.16
CA PHE A 104 -6.53 -3.85 13.40
C PHE A 104 -6.90 -2.60 12.59
N CYS A 105 -7.18 -2.76 11.30
CA CYS A 105 -7.62 -1.69 10.41
C CYS A 105 -8.92 -1.02 10.89
N ARG A 106 -9.90 -1.82 11.36
CA ARG A 106 -11.16 -1.32 11.94
C ARG A 106 -10.92 -0.49 13.19
N LYS A 107 -10.15 -1.01 14.14
CA LYS A 107 -9.87 -0.30 15.40
C LYS A 107 -9.12 1.01 15.17
N CYS A 108 -8.23 1.07 14.19
CA CYS A 108 -7.57 2.32 13.82
C CYS A 108 -8.47 3.29 13.03
N ASN A 109 -9.70 2.90 12.67
CA ASN A 109 -10.62 3.63 11.79
C ASN A 109 -10.07 3.86 10.36
N PHE A 110 -9.29 2.94 9.79
CA PHE A 110 -8.69 3.09 8.46
C PHE A 110 -9.63 2.59 7.34
N ASP A 111 -9.53 3.15 6.13
CA ASP A 111 -10.39 2.81 4.99
C ASP A 111 -10.03 1.46 4.34
N GLY A 112 -8.84 0.92 4.62
CA GLY A 112 -8.39 -0.27 3.94
C GLY A 112 -7.02 -0.81 4.30
N ILE A 113 -6.68 -1.89 3.61
CA ILE A 113 -5.46 -2.66 3.80
C ILE A 113 -4.70 -2.71 2.48
N ASP A 114 -3.40 -2.48 2.55
CA ASP A 114 -2.45 -2.76 1.49
C ASP A 114 -1.61 -3.99 1.84
N ILE A 115 -1.47 -4.93 0.90
CA ILE A 115 -0.58 -6.08 1.06
C ILE A 115 0.67 -5.83 0.24
N ASN A 116 1.75 -5.44 0.92
CA ASN A 116 3.04 -5.13 0.31
C ASN A 116 3.97 -6.34 0.40
N CYS A 117 3.77 -7.29 -0.51
CA CYS A 117 4.52 -8.54 -0.52
C CYS A 117 5.62 -8.51 -1.61
N GLN A 118 6.87 -8.34 -1.17
CA GLN A 118 8.06 -8.28 -2.02
C GLN A 118 9.09 -9.30 -1.54
N PHE A 119 9.07 -10.57 -1.98
CA PHE A 119 8.26 -11.18 -3.04
C PHE A 119 7.74 -12.55 -2.60
N PRO A 120 6.50 -12.95 -2.95
CA PRO A 120 6.13 -14.33 -2.78
C PRO A 120 6.97 -15.17 -3.74
N GLN A 121 7.44 -16.34 -3.31
CA GLN A 121 8.08 -17.27 -4.23
C GLN A 121 7.04 -17.73 -5.27
N LYS A 122 7.45 -18.08 -6.49
CA LYS A 122 6.52 -18.55 -7.55
C LYS A 122 5.59 -19.67 -7.05
N GLN A 123 6.11 -20.57 -6.22
CA GLN A 123 5.38 -21.67 -5.61
C GLN A 123 4.27 -21.22 -4.65
N GLN A 124 4.35 -19.99 -4.12
CA GLN A 124 3.39 -19.42 -3.18
C GLN A 124 2.31 -18.55 -3.86
N SER A 125 2.34 -18.40 -5.18
CA SER A 125 1.37 -17.58 -5.93
C SER A 125 -0.09 -17.94 -5.62
N ALA A 126 -0.40 -19.23 -5.54
CA ALA A 126 -1.73 -19.72 -5.18
C ALA A 126 -2.12 -19.39 -3.73
N ALA A 127 -1.17 -19.49 -2.78
CA ALA A 127 -1.40 -19.16 -1.38
C ALA A 127 -1.62 -17.65 -1.18
N PHE A 128 -0.85 -16.82 -1.89
CA PHE A 128 -1.05 -15.38 -1.93
C PHE A 128 -2.42 -15.01 -2.50
N THR A 129 -2.83 -15.65 -3.60
CA THR A 129 -4.15 -15.43 -4.20
C THR A 129 -5.30 -15.86 -3.27
N ASP A 130 -5.14 -16.97 -2.54
CA ASP A 130 -6.08 -17.39 -1.49
C ASP A 130 -6.17 -16.35 -0.36
N LEU A 131 -5.04 -15.76 0.05
CA LEU A 131 -5.04 -14.67 1.04
C LEU A 131 -5.81 -13.44 0.56
N ILE A 132 -5.53 -12.95 -0.65
CA ILE A 132 -6.24 -11.79 -1.23
C ILE A 132 -7.74 -12.08 -1.37
N LYS A 133 -8.11 -13.31 -1.76
CA LYS A 133 -9.51 -13.75 -1.80
C LYS A 133 -10.16 -13.67 -0.42
N ARG A 134 -9.51 -14.19 0.63
CA ARG A 134 -10.02 -14.18 2.01
C ARG A 134 -10.21 -12.77 2.54
N LEU A 135 -9.20 -11.91 2.37
CA LEU A 135 -9.30 -10.50 2.77
C LEU A 135 -10.49 -9.82 2.10
N LYS A 136 -10.70 -10.05 0.79
CA LYS A 136 -11.84 -9.48 0.08
C LYS A 136 -13.19 -10.01 0.58
N GLU A 137 -13.27 -11.28 0.94
CA GLU A 137 -14.49 -11.87 1.52
C GLU A 137 -14.79 -11.30 2.92
N LEU A 138 -13.76 -11.11 3.75
CA LEU A 138 -13.91 -10.50 5.08
C LEU A 138 -14.34 -9.02 5.00
N ILE A 139 -13.70 -8.24 4.12
CA ILE A 139 -14.04 -6.83 3.87
C ILE A 139 -15.49 -6.69 3.37
N ASN A 140 -15.99 -7.65 2.61
CA ASN A 140 -17.39 -7.65 2.16
C ASN A 140 -18.40 -8.10 3.25
N GLY A 141 -17.96 -8.24 4.50
CA GLY A 141 -18.83 -8.56 5.64
C GLY A 141 -19.26 -10.03 5.74
N ALA A 142 -18.57 -10.95 5.06
CA ALA A 142 -19.02 -12.35 5.00
C ALA A 142 -18.77 -13.16 6.29
N LEU A 143 -18.00 -12.65 7.27
CA LEU A 143 -17.59 -13.40 8.47
C LEU A 143 -17.39 -12.48 9.68
N SER A 144 -17.93 -12.88 10.84
CA SER A 144 -17.57 -12.35 12.17
C SER A 144 -16.45 -13.20 12.78
N PHE A 145 -15.54 -12.58 13.54
CA PHE A 145 -14.38 -13.29 14.10
C PHE A 145 -13.76 -12.57 15.29
N ASP A 146 -13.13 -13.36 16.18
CA ASP A 146 -12.25 -12.85 17.22
C ASP A 146 -10.94 -12.34 16.60
N VAL A 147 -10.46 -11.21 17.11
CA VAL A 147 -9.27 -10.50 16.62
C VAL A 147 -8.21 -10.49 17.71
N SER A 148 -7.00 -10.94 17.39
CA SER A 148 -5.85 -10.67 18.25
C SER A 148 -5.35 -9.26 17.93
N LEU A 149 -5.49 -8.36 18.90
CA LEU A 149 -5.10 -6.96 18.73
C LEU A 149 -3.93 -6.61 19.65
N PRO A 150 -3.15 -5.59 19.25
CA PRO A 150 -2.16 -4.95 20.11
C PRO A 150 -2.75 -4.54 21.47
N THR A 151 -1.93 -4.62 22.52
CA THR A 151 -2.36 -4.45 23.91
C THR A 151 -2.67 -3.01 24.30
N GLU A 152 -2.05 -2.03 23.62
CA GLU A 152 -2.09 -0.61 23.97
C GLU A 152 -3.22 0.16 23.25
N PHE A 153 -4.14 -0.53 22.56
CA PHE A 153 -5.21 0.12 21.80
C PHE A 153 -6.10 1.03 22.65
N ASP A 154 -6.42 0.60 23.87
CA ASP A 154 -7.37 1.30 24.74
C ASP A 154 -6.83 2.66 25.23
N VAL A 155 -5.55 2.94 25.02
CA VAL A 155 -4.92 4.23 25.32
C VAL A 155 -5.30 5.31 24.29
N PHE A 156 -5.71 4.90 23.08
CA PHE A 156 -5.97 5.81 21.97
C PHE A 156 -7.47 5.85 21.61
N ASN A 157 -8.04 7.06 21.62
CA ASN A 157 -9.44 7.29 21.25
C ASN A 157 -9.59 7.43 19.72
N PHE A 158 -9.61 6.32 19.01
CA PHE A 158 -10.00 6.30 17.59
C PHE A 158 -11.51 6.47 17.45
N GLU A 159 -11.96 7.34 16.55
CA GLU A 159 -13.39 7.52 16.25
C GLU A 159 -13.85 6.43 15.27
N GLU A 160 -14.19 5.22 15.76
CA GLU A 160 -14.65 4.11 14.92
C GLU A 160 -15.93 4.47 14.14
N THR A 161 -15.76 4.90 12.89
CA THR A 161 -16.83 5.45 12.04
C THR A 161 -16.81 4.89 10.62
N VAL A 162 -15.73 4.22 10.22
CA VAL A 162 -15.50 3.68 8.88
C VAL A 162 -15.19 2.19 8.97
N ASP A 163 -15.97 1.38 8.24
CA ASP A 163 -15.60 -0.02 7.98
C ASP A 163 -14.63 -0.06 6.79
N PRO A 164 -13.49 -0.77 6.88
CA PRO A 164 -12.54 -0.87 5.78
C PRO A 164 -13.18 -1.46 4.52
N GLN A 165 -13.04 -0.77 3.38
CA GLN A 165 -13.60 -1.20 2.09
C GLN A 165 -12.53 -1.36 1.00
N ILE A 166 -11.34 -0.79 1.22
CA ILE A 166 -10.27 -0.78 0.24
C ILE A 166 -9.32 -1.95 0.54
N LEU A 167 -9.10 -2.76 -0.49
CA LEU A 167 -8.02 -3.74 -0.51
C LEU A 167 -7.12 -3.40 -1.69
N SER A 168 -5.86 -3.13 -1.44
CA SER A 168 -4.83 -2.96 -2.46
C SER A 168 -3.70 -3.97 -2.28
N VAL A 169 -2.90 -4.10 -3.33
CA VAL A 169 -1.65 -4.86 -3.28
C VAL A 169 -0.55 -4.00 -3.84
N THR A 170 0.63 -4.14 -3.26
CA THR A 170 1.85 -3.51 -3.74
C THR A 170 2.81 -4.58 -4.18
N VAL A 171 3.24 -4.45 -5.43
CA VAL A 171 3.85 -5.53 -6.19
C VAL A 171 5.02 -4.98 -6.99
N ASN A 172 6.09 -5.75 -7.01
CA ASN A 172 7.26 -5.39 -7.79
C ASN A 172 7.03 -5.78 -9.25
N ALA A 173 7.32 -4.84 -10.15
CA ALA A 173 7.01 -4.99 -11.56
C ALA A 173 7.73 -6.18 -12.24
N HIS A 174 8.89 -6.59 -11.75
CA HIS A 174 9.70 -7.65 -12.35
C HIS A 174 9.27 -9.06 -11.93
N ALA A 175 8.61 -9.20 -10.79
CA ALA A 175 8.18 -10.50 -10.28
C ALA A 175 6.77 -10.88 -10.74
N PHE A 176 6.39 -10.50 -11.96
CA PHE A 176 5.06 -10.82 -12.51
C PHE A 176 4.72 -12.32 -12.43
N ASN A 177 5.72 -13.21 -12.55
CA ASN A 177 5.57 -14.66 -12.43
C ASN A 177 5.21 -15.15 -11.02
N ALA A 178 5.36 -14.31 -9.98
CA ALA A 178 5.01 -14.63 -8.61
C ALA A 178 3.53 -14.39 -8.29
N TYR A 179 2.81 -13.65 -9.14
CA TYR A 179 1.46 -13.19 -8.87
C TYR A 179 0.45 -13.75 -9.88
N ASP A 180 -0.70 -14.23 -9.40
CA ASP A 180 -1.86 -14.49 -10.27
C ASP A 180 -2.57 -13.15 -10.57
N ILE A 181 -1.94 -12.36 -11.46
CA ILE A 181 -2.31 -10.98 -11.75
C ILE A 181 -3.80 -10.85 -12.11
N LYS A 182 -4.31 -11.75 -12.97
CA LYS A 182 -5.71 -11.75 -13.40
C LYS A 182 -6.70 -11.93 -12.25
N HIS A 183 -6.44 -12.87 -11.34
CA HIS A 183 -7.35 -13.12 -10.22
C HIS A 183 -7.22 -12.05 -9.13
N ILE A 184 -6.00 -11.57 -8.85
CA ILE A 184 -5.75 -10.47 -7.92
C ILE A 184 -6.45 -9.20 -8.40
N SER A 185 -6.27 -8.82 -9.67
CA SER A 185 -6.85 -7.59 -10.25
C SER A 185 -8.38 -7.55 -10.17
N LYS A 186 -9.04 -8.71 -10.20
CA LYS A 186 -10.51 -8.80 -10.00
C LYS A 186 -10.95 -8.55 -8.56
N LYS A 187 -10.10 -8.80 -7.56
CA LYS A 187 -10.45 -8.71 -6.13
C LYS A 187 -10.08 -7.37 -5.49
N VAL A 188 -8.96 -6.78 -5.90
CA VAL A 188 -8.43 -5.54 -5.31
C VAL A 188 -9.07 -4.29 -5.92
N LYS A 189 -9.06 -3.18 -5.19
CA LYS A 189 -9.50 -1.87 -5.68
C LYS A 189 -8.49 -1.31 -6.69
N PHE A 190 -7.21 -1.35 -6.36
CA PHE A 190 -6.09 -0.97 -7.22
C PHE A 190 -4.84 -1.80 -6.88
N ILE A 191 -3.86 -1.74 -7.76
CA ILE A 191 -2.54 -2.36 -7.66
C ILE A 191 -1.50 -1.24 -7.71
N ASN A 192 -0.66 -1.14 -6.70
CA ASN A 192 0.49 -0.25 -6.69
C ASN A 192 1.66 -0.99 -7.33
N LEU A 193 1.97 -0.66 -8.59
CA LEU A 193 3.03 -1.30 -9.34
C LEU A 193 4.34 -0.53 -9.14
N MET A 194 5.29 -1.12 -8.44
CA MET A 194 6.59 -0.47 -8.23
C MET A 194 7.44 -0.59 -9.49
N THR A 195 7.49 0.52 -10.22
CA THR A 195 8.25 0.72 -11.46
C THR A 195 9.50 1.57 -11.23
N PHE A 196 10.11 1.40 -10.06
CA PHE A 196 11.37 1.99 -9.58
C PHE A 196 12.25 0.86 -9.02
N ASP A 197 13.52 1.13 -8.73
CA ASP A 197 14.52 0.11 -8.39
C ASP A 197 14.57 -1.04 -9.41
N MET A 198 14.40 -0.71 -10.69
CA MET A 198 14.27 -1.67 -11.78
C MET A 198 15.60 -2.27 -12.28
N GLU A 199 16.68 -2.11 -11.51
CA GLU A 199 17.99 -2.66 -11.85
C GLU A 199 18.00 -4.19 -11.65
N MET A 200 18.18 -4.92 -12.76
CA MET A 200 18.34 -6.38 -12.77
C MET A 200 19.83 -6.77 -12.80
N PRO A 201 20.23 -7.89 -12.15
CA PRO A 201 21.60 -8.41 -12.27
C PRO A 201 21.98 -8.80 -13.71
N SER A 202 21.00 -9.17 -14.53
CA SER A 202 21.14 -9.39 -15.97
C SER A 202 20.81 -8.10 -16.70
N ARG A 203 21.78 -7.57 -17.46
CA ARG A 203 21.84 -6.27 -18.17
C ARG A 203 20.68 -5.89 -19.13
N GLU A 204 19.51 -6.52 -19.07
CA GLU A 204 18.31 -6.08 -19.78
C GLU A 204 17.59 -5.01 -18.96
N LEU A 205 17.73 -3.75 -19.38
CA LEU A 205 16.93 -2.64 -18.85
C LEU A 205 15.46 -2.87 -19.21
N ILE A 206 14.67 -3.32 -18.25
CA ILE A 206 13.21 -3.34 -18.39
C ILE A 206 12.72 -1.91 -18.14
N THR A 207 12.15 -1.28 -19.17
CA THR A 207 11.54 0.05 -19.05
C THR A 207 10.19 -0.03 -18.33
N VAL A 208 9.69 1.12 -17.86
CA VAL A 208 8.36 1.22 -17.23
C VAL A 208 7.29 0.72 -18.20
N ASP A 209 7.37 1.11 -19.47
CA ASP A 209 6.46 0.65 -20.52
C ASP A 209 6.48 -0.86 -20.71
N HIS A 210 7.68 -1.46 -20.72
CA HIS A 210 7.81 -2.90 -20.89
C HIS A 210 7.21 -3.65 -19.70
N ALA A 211 7.56 -3.26 -18.47
CA ALA A 211 6.96 -3.79 -17.26
C ALA A 211 5.43 -3.71 -17.28
N VAL A 212 4.87 -2.54 -17.55
CA VAL A 212 3.42 -2.33 -17.63
C VAL A 212 2.78 -3.23 -18.69
N SER A 213 3.39 -3.36 -19.87
CA SER A 213 2.87 -4.22 -20.94
C SER A 213 2.78 -5.69 -20.52
N ILE A 214 3.73 -6.18 -19.73
CA ILE A 214 3.71 -7.53 -19.15
C ILE A 214 2.52 -7.66 -18.20
N TRP A 215 2.33 -6.71 -17.28
CA TRP A 215 1.22 -6.77 -16.32
C TRP A 215 -0.15 -6.75 -16.99
N LEU A 216 -0.32 -5.91 -18.03
CA LEU A 216 -1.55 -5.86 -18.82
C LEU A 216 -1.80 -7.17 -19.57
N SER A 217 -0.78 -7.75 -20.21
CA SER A 217 -0.91 -9.05 -20.92
C SER A 217 -1.25 -10.22 -19.98
N HIS A 218 -0.88 -10.12 -18.70
CA HIS A 218 -1.23 -11.10 -17.66
C HIS A 218 -2.59 -10.82 -16.98
N GLY A 219 -3.35 -9.84 -17.47
CA GLY A 219 -4.73 -9.59 -17.07
C GLY A 219 -4.91 -8.54 -15.98
N ALA A 220 -3.93 -7.68 -15.73
CA ALA A 220 -4.14 -6.50 -14.91
C ALA A 220 -5.11 -5.53 -15.61
N ASN A 221 -6.06 -4.99 -14.85
CA ASN A 221 -6.92 -3.92 -15.34
C ASN A 221 -6.15 -2.58 -15.36
N LEU A 222 -6.09 -1.95 -16.54
CA LEU A 222 -5.40 -0.67 -16.78
C LEU A 222 -5.77 0.40 -15.75
N GLY A 223 -7.07 0.66 -15.57
CA GLY A 223 -7.58 1.68 -14.65
C GLY A 223 -7.43 1.33 -13.17
N LYS A 224 -6.88 0.15 -12.84
CA LYS A 224 -6.53 -0.24 -11.47
C LYS A 224 -5.04 -0.18 -11.20
N LEU A 225 -4.18 0.00 -12.20
CA LEU A 225 -2.74 0.08 -12.01
C LEU A 225 -2.34 1.51 -11.62
N ASN A 226 -1.72 1.68 -10.46
CA ASN A 226 -1.03 2.90 -10.10
C ASN A 226 0.46 2.75 -10.44
N ILE A 227 1.02 3.70 -11.19
CA ILE A 227 2.42 3.66 -11.64
C ILE A 227 3.34 4.19 -10.54
N GLY A 228 4.42 3.46 -10.26
CA GLY A 228 5.37 3.77 -9.20
C GLY A 228 6.30 4.93 -9.53
N VAL A 229 6.43 5.85 -8.58
CA VAL A 229 7.39 6.97 -8.61
C VAL A 229 8.14 6.99 -7.28
N ALA A 230 9.46 6.80 -7.31
CA ALA A 230 10.30 6.94 -6.14
C ALA A 230 10.79 8.38 -5.98
N THR A 231 10.60 8.99 -4.80
CA THR A 231 11.08 10.35 -4.50
C THR A 231 12.60 10.40 -4.34
N TYR A 232 13.24 9.33 -3.87
CA TYR A 232 14.70 9.23 -3.79
C TYR A 232 15.40 9.05 -5.16
N GLU A 233 14.68 8.59 -6.19
CA GLU A 233 15.19 8.52 -7.57
C GLU A 233 14.89 9.78 -8.39
N CYS A 234 13.97 10.63 -7.92
CA CYS A 234 13.53 11.82 -8.64
C CYS A 234 14.02 13.08 -7.92
N ASN A 235 14.99 13.78 -8.51
CA ASN A 235 15.58 14.98 -7.90
C ASN A 235 14.88 16.30 -8.27
N ASP A 236 13.81 16.27 -9.07
CA ASP A 236 13.11 17.47 -9.52
C ASP A 236 11.62 17.26 -9.86
N SER A 237 10.83 18.33 -9.73
CA SER A 237 9.39 18.35 -10.00
C SER A 237 9.00 18.08 -11.45
N LYS A 238 9.84 18.41 -12.44
CA LYS A 238 9.53 18.16 -13.86
C LYS A 238 9.54 16.67 -14.16
N THR A 239 10.52 15.95 -13.63
CA THR A 239 10.63 14.50 -13.78
C THR A 239 9.41 13.79 -13.19
N ILE A 240 9.00 14.16 -11.98
CA ILE A 240 7.80 13.59 -11.34
C ILE A 240 6.55 13.94 -12.13
N ARG A 241 6.36 15.20 -12.52
CA ARG A 241 5.22 15.60 -13.36
C ARG A 241 5.15 14.82 -14.67
N SER A 242 6.30 14.55 -15.31
CA SER A 242 6.37 13.73 -16.52
C SER A 242 5.89 12.29 -16.28
N LYS A 243 6.39 11.63 -15.23
CA LYS A 243 5.96 10.27 -14.84
C LYS A 243 4.48 10.23 -14.45
N THR A 244 3.98 11.27 -13.78
CA THR A 244 2.56 11.40 -13.44
C THR A 244 1.69 11.61 -14.67
N ASN A 245 2.13 12.45 -15.61
CA ASN A 245 1.43 12.66 -16.88
C ASN A 245 1.38 11.39 -17.72
N TYR A 246 2.44 10.58 -17.72
CA TYR A 246 2.41 9.24 -18.31
C TYR A 246 1.28 8.39 -17.72
N ALA A 247 1.16 8.33 -16.40
CA ALA A 247 0.09 7.59 -15.73
C ALA A 247 -1.31 8.13 -16.10
N LYS A 248 -1.46 9.45 -16.07
CA LYS A 248 -2.73 10.14 -16.37
C LYS A 248 -3.19 9.94 -17.80
N PHE A 249 -2.36 10.32 -18.78
CA PHE A 249 -2.71 10.27 -20.20
C PHE A 249 -2.71 8.84 -20.75
N GLY A 250 -2.00 7.91 -20.10
CA GLY A 250 -2.07 6.48 -20.39
C GLY A 250 -3.36 5.79 -19.91
N GLY A 251 -4.23 6.48 -19.18
CA GLY A 251 -5.48 5.92 -18.67
C GLY A 251 -5.31 4.95 -17.49
N PHE A 252 -4.18 5.04 -16.80
CA PHE A 252 -3.89 4.25 -15.61
C PHE A 252 -4.72 4.71 -14.40
N GLY A 253 -4.77 3.88 -13.36
CA GLY A 253 -5.48 4.19 -12.12
C GLY A 253 -4.92 5.41 -11.38
N GLY A 254 -3.65 5.75 -11.59
CA GLY A 254 -2.99 6.90 -10.98
C GLY A 254 -1.49 6.66 -10.78
N VAL A 255 -0.93 7.31 -9.76
CA VAL A 255 0.46 7.13 -9.33
C VAL A 255 0.52 6.65 -7.88
N VAL A 256 1.55 5.85 -7.59
CA VAL A 256 1.96 5.52 -6.22
C VAL A 256 3.35 6.10 -5.97
N ILE A 257 3.48 6.88 -4.91
CA ILE A 257 4.68 7.62 -4.55
C ILE A 257 5.34 6.95 -3.36
N HIS A 258 6.59 6.56 -3.55
CA HIS A 258 7.44 5.98 -2.52
C HIS A 258 8.65 6.90 -2.29
N ALA A 259 8.67 7.78 -1.30
CA ALA A 259 7.70 7.99 -0.22
C ALA A 259 7.87 9.41 0.35
N PHE A 260 7.08 9.78 1.36
CA PHE A 260 7.16 11.09 2.03
C PHE A 260 8.56 11.48 2.52
N ASP A 261 9.32 10.51 3.03
CA ASP A 261 10.65 10.67 3.60
C ASP A 261 11.75 10.93 2.57
N GLY A 262 11.50 10.66 1.28
CA GLY A 262 12.38 11.06 0.19
C GLY A 262 12.12 12.46 -0.36
N ASP A 263 11.17 13.21 0.20
CA ASP A 263 10.81 14.57 -0.24
C ASP A 263 11.07 15.61 0.88
N ASP A 264 11.25 16.87 0.50
CA ASP A 264 11.62 17.93 1.43
C ASP A 264 10.42 18.39 2.27
N SER A 265 10.33 17.82 3.48
CA SER A 265 9.31 18.17 4.48
C SER A 265 9.36 19.65 4.91
N SER A 266 10.53 20.31 4.87
CA SER A 266 10.67 21.72 5.24
C SER A 266 10.09 22.67 4.18
N ALA A 267 10.10 22.22 2.92
CA ALA A 267 9.45 22.89 1.79
C ALA A 267 8.00 22.44 1.55
N GLY A 268 7.46 21.58 2.43
CA GLY A 268 6.09 21.07 2.35
C GLY A 268 5.89 20.04 1.24
N PHE A 269 6.86 19.18 0.99
CA PHE A 269 6.79 18.07 0.02
C PHE A 269 6.56 18.54 -1.43
N PRO A 270 7.49 19.32 -2.01
CA PRO A 270 7.35 19.85 -3.38
C PRO A 270 7.21 18.77 -4.45
N LEU A 271 7.86 17.62 -4.30
CA LEU A 271 7.80 16.52 -5.26
C LEU A 271 6.42 15.85 -5.26
N ILE A 272 5.90 15.51 -4.08
CA ILE A 272 4.57 14.90 -3.91
C ILE A 272 3.48 15.86 -4.36
N ARG A 273 3.58 17.14 -3.97
CA ARG A 273 2.66 18.19 -4.43
C ARG A 273 2.64 18.32 -5.95
N SER A 274 3.81 18.25 -6.59
CA SER A 274 3.91 18.31 -8.05
C SER A 274 3.22 17.13 -8.73
N ALA A 275 3.30 15.92 -8.15
CA ALA A 275 2.54 14.77 -8.63
C ALA A 275 1.03 14.98 -8.47
N TYR A 276 0.59 15.51 -7.33
CA TYR A 276 -0.82 15.78 -7.09
C TYR A 276 -1.39 16.80 -8.09
N GLU A 277 -0.71 17.92 -8.26
CA GLU A 277 -1.09 18.98 -9.20
C GLU A 277 -1.18 18.45 -10.64
N ALA A 278 -0.22 17.62 -11.09
CA ALA A 278 -0.28 17.02 -12.43
C ALA A 278 -1.50 16.09 -12.64
N ILE A 279 -1.93 15.37 -11.61
CA ILE A 279 -3.17 14.57 -11.67
C ILE A 279 -4.40 15.48 -11.75
N ASP A 280 -4.47 16.53 -10.92
CA ASP A 280 -5.66 17.38 -10.76
C ASP A 280 -5.82 18.46 -11.84
N GLU A 281 -4.73 18.84 -12.52
CA GLU A 281 -4.76 19.73 -13.69
C GLU A 281 -5.76 19.20 -14.74
N LYS A 282 -6.65 20.05 -15.27
CA LYS A 282 -7.60 19.64 -16.31
C LYS A 282 -7.00 19.72 -17.70
#